data_AF-A0A8T4U8G3-F1
#
_entry.id   AF-A0A8T4U8G3-F1
#
_cell.length_a   1.000
_cell.length_b   1.000
_cell.length_c   1.000
_cell.angle_alpha   90.00
_cell.angle_beta   90.00
_cell.angle_gamma   90.00
#
_symmetry.space_group_name_H-M   'P 1'
#
loop_
_entity.id
_entity.type
_entity.pdbx_description
1 polymer ?
#
loop_
_entity_poly.entity_id
_entity_poly.type
_entity_poly.pdbx_seq_one_letter_code
_entity_poly.pdbx_strand_id
1 'polypeptide(L)'
;MENLKFLNKKESERILDLIKEQFGIKKLELDYGILMNREGKIFLISRDVNKIDLSKLRINELGLYVARLDKEIRLTIEGSQLFGIYATKNVYEIDKEKVFPWLNGNDITCDKEFNGFVIIKNKDDFLGTGKFKEGKILNYIPKERRIK
;
A
#
# COMPACT_ATOMS: atom_id res chain seq x y z
N MET A 1 12.29 -0.91 18.24
CA MET A 1 11.34 -1.53 17.28
C MET A 1 10.00 -0.86 17.48
N GLU A 2 9.31 -0.45 16.41
CA GLU A 2 7.89 -0.15 16.55
C GLU A 2 7.20 -1.38 17.16
N ASN A 3 6.28 -1.17 18.10
CA ASN A 3 5.62 -2.28 18.79
C ASN A 3 4.66 -2.98 17.81
N LEU A 4 5.18 -3.95 17.05
CA LEU A 4 4.48 -4.71 16.03
C LEU A 4 3.66 -5.82 16.67
N LYS A 5 2.36 -5.86 16.35
CA LYS A 5 1.42 -6.89 16.77
C LYS A 5 1.13 -7.83 15.61
N PHE A 6 1.24 -9.14 15.83
CA PHE A 6 0.66 -10.13 14.92
C PHE A 6 -0.87 -10.07 14.99
N LEU A 7 -1.50 -9.86 13.84
CA LEU A 7 -2.96 -9.84 13.74
C LEU A 7 -3.50 -11.27 13.72
N ASN A 8 -4.60 -11.50 14.44
CA ASN A 8 -5.33 -12.76 14.34
C ASN A 8 -6.13 -12.84 13.01
N LYS A 9 -6.71 -14.00 12.72
CA LYS A 9 -7.46 -14.24 11.46
C LYS A 9 -8.53 -13.17 11.19
N LYS A 10 -9.36 -12.82 12.18
CA LYS A 10 -10.44 -11.83 12.04
C LYS A 10 -9.89 -10.42 11.80
N GLU A 11 -8.82 -10.05 12.48
CA GLU A 11 -8.16 -8.76 12.29
C GLU A 11 -7.50 -8.69 10.90
N SER A 12 -6.82 -9.75 10.47
CA SER A 12 -6.23 -9.85 9.12
C SER A 12 -7.30 -9.77 8.03
N GLU A 13 -8.41 -10.50 8.15
CA GLU A 13 -9.53 -10.46 7.22
C GLU A 13 -10.10 -9.04 7.09
N ARG A 14 -10.33 -8.36 8.21
CA ARG A 14 -10.80 -6.96 8.21
C ARG A 14 -9.85 -6.02 7.45
N ILE A 15 -8.53 -6.17 7.62
CA ILE A 15 -7.56 -5.34 6.87
C ILE A 15 -7.62 -5.65 5.38
N LEU A 16 -7.66 -6.93 5.01
CA LEU A 16 -7.74 -7.32 3.60
C LEU A 16 -9.06 -6.87 2.96
N ASP A 17 -10.16 -6.90 3.69
CA ASP A 17 -11.46 -6.45 3.18
C ASP A 17 -11.46 -4.94 2.93
N LEU A 18 -10.84 -4.13 3.79
CA LEU A 18 -10.63 -2.70 3.52
C LEU A 18 -9.84 -2.46 2.23
N ILE A 19 -8.79 -3.24 1.97
CA ILE A 19 -8.02 -3.16 0.72
C ILE A 19 -8.90 -3.56 -0.47
N LYS A 20 -9.64 -4.68 -0.35
CA LYS A 20 -10.51 -5.18 -1.43
C LYS A 20 -11.61 -4.20 -1.79
N GLU A 21 -12.27 -3.62 -0.79
CA GLU A 21 -13.34 -2.64 -0.98
C GLU A 21 -12.80 -1.37 -1.66
N GLN A 22 -11.68 -0.83 -1.17
CA GLN A 22 -11.06 0.38 -1.70
C GLN A 22 -10.64 0.22 -3.17
N PHE A 23 -10.07 -0.93 -3.55
CA PHE A 23 -9.48 -1.14 -4.88
C PHE A 23 -10.27 -2.10 -5.78
N GLY A 24 -11.46 -2.53 -5.36
CA GLY A 24 -12.34 -3.42 -6.13
C GLY A 24 -11.81 -4.84 -6.33
N ILE A 25 -10.96 -5.33 -5.43
CA ILE A 25 -10.34 -6.65 -5.57
C ILE A 25 -11.34 -7.75 -5.22
N LYS A 26 -11.75 -8.56 -6.20
CA LYS A 26 -12.72 -9.66 -6.01
C LYS A 26 -12.09 -10.90 -5.39
N LYS A 27 -10.87 -11.23 -5.81
CA LYS A 27 -10.11 -12.40 -5.35
C LYS A 27 -8.67 -11.96 -5.08
N LEU A 28 -8.18 -12.30 -3.90
CA LEU A 28 -6.83 -11.98 -3.46
C LEU A 28 -6.26 -13.23 -2.80
N GLU A 29 -5.19 -13.75 -3.39
CA GLU A 29 -4.46 -14.91 -2.87
C GLU A 29 -3.18 -14.41 -2.21
N LEU A 30 -3.18 -14.36 -0.88
CA LEU A 30 -2.02 -13.97 -0.07
C LEU A 30 -1.85 -14.95 1.07
N ASP A 31 -0.75 -15.70 1.03
CA ASP A 31 -0.38 -16.61 2.12
C ASP A 31 0.72 -16.01 3.01
N TYR A 32 0.39 -14.88 3.64
CA TYR A 32 1.29 -14.15 4.53
C TYR A 32 0.64 -13.89 5.89
N GLY A 33 1.47 -13.81 6.93
CA GLY A 33 1.09 -13.21 8.20
C GLY A 33 0.99 -11.68 8.06
N ILE A 34 0.06 -11.07 8.80
CA ILE A 34 -0.10 -9.62 8.82
C ILE A 34 0.30 -9.09 10.20
N LEU A 35 1.20 -8.12 10.20
CA LEU A 35 1.61 -7.38 11.37
C LEU A 35 1.06 -5.96 11.30
N MET A 36 0.75 -5.36 12.44
CA MET A 36 0.38 -3.95 12.50
C MET A 36 1.01 -3.27 13.72
N ASN A 37 1.52 -2.06 13.54
CA ASN A 37 2.02 -1.23 14.65
C ASN A 37 0.89 -0.35 15.24
N ARG A 38 1.19 0.40 16.30
CA ARG A 38 0.23 1.34 16.94
C ARG A 38 -0.15 2.55 16.06
N GLU A 39 0.64 2.88 15.06
CA GLU A 39 0.40 3.99 14.13
C GLU A 39 -0.42 3.57 12.89
N GLY A 40 -0.87 2.31 12.82
CA GLY A 40 -1.62 1.80 11.69
C GLY A 40 -0.77 1.33 10.52
N LYS A 41 0.57 1.28 10.63
CA LYS A 41 1.43 0.66 9.60
C LYS A 41 1.23 -0.84 9.59
N ILE A 42 1.00 -1.40 8.41
CA ILE A 42 0.68 -2.80 8.14
C ILE A 42 1.83 -3.41 7.36
N PHE A 43 2.29 -4.56 7.83
CA PHE A 43 3.40 -5.31 7.24
C PHE A 43 2.95 -6.73 6.88
N LEU A 44 3.48 -7.26 5.79
CA LEU A 44 3.35 -8.67 5.42
C LEU A 44 4.63 -9.42 5.78
N ILE A 45 4.48 -10.63 6.30
CA ILE A 45 5.60 -11.50 6.62
C ILE A 45 5.29 -12.93 6.26
N SER A 46 6.30 -13.70 5.84
CA SER A 46 6.13 -15.14 5.61
C SER A 46 5.63 -15.83 6.88
N ARG A 47 4.69 -16.76 6.75
CA ARG A 47 4.20 -17.57 7.87
C ARG A 47 5.30 -18.44 8.50
N ASP A 48 6.34 -18.72 7.73
CA ASP A 48 7.52 -19.46 8.19
C ASP A 48 8.33 -18.72 9.25
N VAL A 49 8.05 -17.44 9.51
CA VAL A 49 8.64 -16.70 10.63
C VAL A 49 8.41 -17.41 11.97
N ASN A 50 7.31 -18.17 12.11
CA ASN A 50 7.01 -18.95 13.32
C ASN A 50 8.02 -20.07 13.59
N LYS A 51 8.83 -20.46 12.59
CA LYS A 51 9.90 -21.45 12.73
C LYS A 51 11.19 -20.86 13.32
N ILE A 52 11.24 -19.53 13.48
CA ILE A 52 12.41 -18.79 13.95
C ILE A 52 12.15 -18.29 15.37
N ASP A 53 13.09 -18.54 16.28
CA ASP A 53 13.04 -17.97 17.63
C ASP A 53 13.50 -16.50 17.62
N LEU A 54 12.54 -15.59 17.41
CA LEU A 54 12.79 -14.16 17.33
C LEU A 54 13.33 -13.55 18.64
N SER A 55 13.16 -14.22 19.78
CA SER A 55 13.61 -13.70 21.09
C SER A 55 15.13 -13.60 21.20
N LYS A 56 15.85 -14.36 20.38
CA LYS A 56 17.32 -14.41 20.34
C LYS A 56 17.93 -13.43 19.34
N LEU A 57 17.10 -12.68 18.61
CA LEU A 57 17.55 -11.80 17.54
C LEU A 57 17.35 -10.33 17.91
N ARG A 58 18.33 -9.49 17.55
CA ARG A 58 18.15 -8.04 17.58
C ARG A 58 17.56 -7.59 16.24
N ILE A 59 16.23 -7.51 16.19
CA ILE A 59 15.47 -7.20 14.98
C ILE A 59 15.31 -5.69 14.83
N ASN A 60 15.71 -5.16 13.66
CA ASN A 60 15.47 -3.76 13.30
C ASN A 60 14.08 -3.59 12.67
N GLU A 61 13.76 -4.44 11.70
CA GLU A 61 12.49 -4.45 10.96
C GLU A 61 12.02 -5.89 10.75
N LEU A 62 10.70 -6.07 10.72
CA LEU A 62 10.08 -7.39 10.58
C LEU A 62 8.96 -7.32 9.54
N GLY A 63 9.17 -7.98 8.40
CA GLY A 63 8.23 -8.00 7.28
C GLY A 63 8.34 -6.79 6.35
N LEU A 64 7.50 -6.78 5.32
CA LEU A 64 7.43 -5.75 4.29
C LEU A 64 6.31 -4.76 4.59
N TYR A 65 6.62 -3.47 4.67
CA TYR A 65 5.61 -2.42 4.87
C TYR A 65 4.77 -2.20 3.60
N VAL A 66 3.49 -2.58 3.64
CA VAL A 66 2.63 -2.59 2.45
C VAL A 66 1.50 -1.56 2.49
N ALA A 67 1.03 -1.18 3.67
CA ALA A 67 -0.11 -0.28 3.77
C ALA A 67 -0.11 0.44 5.11
N ARG A 68 -0.81 1.57 5.18
CA ARG A 68 -1.15 2.24 6.42
C ARG A 68 -2.66 2.40 6.50
N LEU A 69 -3.22 2.03 7.65
CA LEU A 69 -4.60 2.31 8.00
C LEU A 69 -4.66 3.54 8.90
N ASP A 70 -5.09 4.67 8.32
CA ASP A 70 -5.47 5.86 9.09
C ASP A 70 -7.00 5.93 9.13
N LYS A 71 -7.62 6.99 8.56
CA LYS A 71 -9.07 7.03 8.29
C LYS A 71 -9.49 6.12 7.14
N GLU A 72 -8.58 5.93 6.19
CA GLU A 72 -8.74 5.14 4.98
C GLU A 72 -7.45 4.33 4.79
N ILE A 73 -7.53 3.24 4.03
CA ILE A 73 -6.36 2.43 3.74
C ILE A 73 -5.54 3.06 2.61
N ARG A 74 -4.24 3.25 2.86
CA ARG A 74 -3.27 3.75 1.89
C ARG A 74 -2.21 2.70 1.64
N LEU A 75 -2.02 2.27 0.39
CA LEU A 75 -0.92 1.36 0.04
C LEU A 75 0.40 2.13 -0.08
N THR A 76 1.51 1.49 0.30
CA THR A 76 2.87 1.93 -0.06
C THR A 76 3.14 1.68 -1.54
N ILE A 77 4.34 1.99 -2.02
CA ILE A 77 4.75 1.62 -3.38
C ILE A 77 4.75 0.09 -3.51
N GLU A 78 5.36 -0.59 -2.55
CA GLU A 78 5.42 -2.07 -2.49
C GLU A 78 4.03 -2.68 -2.36
N GLY A 79 3.16 -2.09 -1.53
CA GLY A 79 1.76 -2.51 -1.45
C GLY A 79 1.03 -2.34 -2.78
N SER A 80 1.21 -1.20 -3.47
CA SER A 80 0.58 -0.98 -4.78
C SER A 80 1.03 -2.01 -5.81
N GLN A 81 2.28 -2.46 -5.76
CA GLN A 81 2.79 -3.53 -6.64
C GLN A 81 2.17 -4.88 -6.29
N LEU A 82 2.05 -5.21 -5.00
CA LEU A 82 1.48 -6.49 -4.54
C LEU A 82 -0.02 -6.61 -4.79
N PHE A 83 -0.78 -5.55 -4.49
CA PHE A 83 -2.25 -5.58 -4.55
C PHE A 83 -2.79 -5.03 -5.88
N GLY A 84 -2.05 -4.14 -6.55
CA GLY A 84 -2.53 -3.42 -7.73
C GLY A 84 -2.79 -4.32 -8.93
N ILE A 85 -2.11 -5.45 -9.05
CA ILE A 85 -2.36 -6.44 -10.11
C ILE A 85 -3.78 -7.03 -10.06
N TYR A 86 -4.43 -6.98 -8.89
CA TYR A 86 -5.79 -7.47 -8.68
C TYR A 86 -6.84 -6.35 -8.68
N ALA A 87 -6.41 -5.08 -8.72
CA ALA A 87 -7.28 -3.93 -8.53
C ALA A 87 -8.09 -3.63 -9.80
N THR A 88 -9.38 -3.36 -9.62
CA THR A 88 -10.30 -2.97 -10.70
C THR A 88 -10.98 -1.62 -10.46
N LYS A 89 -10.71 -0.98 -9.33
CA LYS A 89 -11.26 0.33 -8.93
C LYS A 89 -10.15 1.17 -8.30
N ASN A 90 -10.31 2.49 -8.33
CA ASN A 90 -9.34 3.43 -7.77
C ASN A 90 -7.92 3.17 -8.29
N VAL A 91 -7.82 2.95 -9.61
CA VAL A 91 -6.56 2.85 -10.33
C VAL A 91 -6.56 3.91 -11.42
N TYR A 92 -5.52 4.72 -11.46
CA TYR A 92 -5.31 5.72 -12.49
C TYR A 92 -4.03 5.40 -13.26
N GLU A 93 -4.22 5.05 -14.53
CA GLU A 93 -3.12 4.88 -15.47
C GLU A 93 -2.71 6.23 -16.04
N ILE A 94 -1.43 6.55 -15.90
CA ILE A 94 -0.85 7.80 -16.39
C ILE A 94 0.07 7.56 -17.56
N ASP A 95 0.19 8.56 -18.43
CA ASP A 95 1.13 8.54 -19.54
C ASP A 95 2.58 8.66 -19.05
N LYS A 96 3.51 8.21 -19.89
CA LYS A 96 4.96 8.24 -19.61
C LYS A 96 5.46 9.63 -19.20
N GLU A 97 4.89 10.69 -19.78
CA GLU A 97 5.25 12.08 -19.49
C GLU A 97 4.93 12.50 -18.05
N LYS A 98 3.92 11.89 -17.42
CA LYS A 98 3.52 12.16 -16.04
C LYS A 98 4.26 11.30 -15.01
N VAL A 99 4.96 10.24 -15.44
CA VAL A 99 5.68 9.31 -14.55
C VAL A 99 6.76 10.04 -13.76
N PHE A 100 7.67 10.75 -14.42
CA PHE A 100 8.76 11.44 -13.72
C PHE A 100 8.25 12.57 -12.81
N PRO A 101 7.33 13.46 -13.24
CA PRO A 101 6.69 14.42 -12.35
C PRO A 101 6.07 13.79 -11.11
N TRP A 102 5.34 12.67 -11.26
CA TRP A 102 4.76 11.93 -10.14
C TRP A 102 5.83 11.41 -9.18
N LEU A 103 6.87 10.75 -9.71
CA LEU A 103 7.97 10.22 -8.90
C LEU A 103 8.83 11.32 -8.26
N ASN A 104 8.85 12.54 -8.82
CA ASN A 104 9.47 13.72 -8.21
C ASN A 104 8.58 14.39 -7.15
N GLY A 105 7.36 13.88 -6.94
CA GLY A 105 6.47 14.35 -5.88
C GLY A 105 5.43 15.39 -6.30
N ASN A 106 5.19 15.56 -7.61
CA ASN A 106 4.14 16.46 -8.10
C ASN A 106 2.76 15.78 -8.05
N ASP A 107 1.73 16.59 -7.78
CA ASP A 107 0.33 16.18 -7.87
C ASP A 107 -0.09 15.98 -9.34
N ILE A 108 -1.15 15.21 -9.55
CA ILE A 108 -1.68 14.93 -10.88
C ILE A 108 -3.08 15.53 -11.01
N THR A 109 -3.27 16.44 -11.96
CA THR A 109 -4.62 16.83 -12.39
C THR A 109 -5.28 15.66 -13.09
N CYS A 110 -6.52 15.37 -12.71
CA CYS A 110 -7.27 14.22 -13.20
C CYS A 110 -8.66 14.66 -13.66
N ASP A 111 -9.07 14.12 -14.79
CA ASP A 111 -10.38 14.27 -15.43
C ASP A 111 -11.40 13.22 -14.94
N LYS A 112 -10.93 12.23 -14.16
CA LYS A 112 -11.75 11.16 -13.59
C LYS A 112 -12.03 11.43 -12.12
N GLU A 113 -13.20 10.97 -11.69
CA GLU A 113 -13.61 10.98 -10.29
C GLU A 113 -13.20 9.68 -9.60
N PHE A 114 -12.59 9.80 -8.43
CA PHE A 114 -12.19 8.69 -7.58
C PHE A 114 -12.64 8.91 -6.14
N ASN A 115 -12.58 7.85 -5.32
CA ASN A 115 -12.85 7.98 -3.89
C ASN A 115 -11.65 7.51 -3.06
N GLY A 116 -11.18 8.36 -2.16
CA GLY A 116 -10.09 8.07 -1.24
C GLY A 116 -8.72 7.96 -1.94
N PHE A 117 -7.98 6.90 -1.61
CA PHE A 117 -6.67 6.64 -2.20
C PHE A 117 -6.79 5.91 -3.54
N VAL A 118 -5.96 6.34 -4.49
CA VAL A 118 -5.89 5.87 -5.88
C VAL A 118 -4.51 5.29 -6.14
N ILE A 119 -4.44 4.10 -6.71
CA ILE A 119 -3.19 3.50 -7.22
C ILE A 119 -2.80 4.21 -8.51
N ILE A 120 -1.55 4.64 -8.60
CA ILE A 120 -0.98 5.23 -9.81
C ILE A 120 -0.17 4.15 -10.52
N LYS A 121 -0.40 3.99 -11.83
CA LYS A 121 0.35 3.04 -12.66
C LYS A 121 0.70 3.60 -14.03
N ASN A 122 1.72 3.04 -14.66
CA ASN A 122 1.99 3.20 -16.09
C ASN A 122 2.23 1.81 -16.67
N LYS A 123 1.38 1.33 -17.59
CA LYS A 123 1.46 -0.03 -18.13
C LYS A 123 1.46 -1.09 -17.02
N ASP A 124 2.55 -1.82 -16.84
CA ASP A 124 2.67 -2.89 -15.83
C ASP A 124 3.30 -2.42 -14.52
N ASP A 125 3.80 -1.17 -14.48
CA ASP A 125 4.49 -0.61 -13.33
C ASP A 125 3.51 0.12 -12.39
N PHE A 126 3.49 -0.31 -11.13
CA PHE A 126 2.75 0.36 -10.05
C PHE A 126 3.67 1.33 -9.31
N LEU A 127 3.25 2.60 -9.28
CA LEU A 127 4.05 3.74 -8.86
C LEU A 127 3.59 4.29 -7.51
N GLY A 128 2.95 3.47 -6.67
CA GLY A 128 2.40 3.88 -5.38
C GLY A 128 0.96 4.36 -5.45
N THR A 129 0.59 5.18 -4.45
CA THR A 129 -0.77 5.72 -4.32
C THR A 129 -0.74 7.23 -4.14
N GLY A 130 -1.87 7.87 -4.43
CA GLY A 130 -2.16 9.25 -4.09
C GLY A 130 -3.57 9.40 -3.54
N LYS A 131 -3.89 10.55 -2.94
CA LYS A 131 -5.24 10.83 -2.44
C LYS A 131 -6.01 11.70 -3.42
N PHE A 132 -7.15 11.23 -3.90
CA PHE A 132 -8.01 12.06 -4.75
C PHE A 132 -8.71 13.13 -3.92
N LYS A 133 -8.69 14.37 -4.42
CA LYS A 133 -9.40 15.53 -3.87
C LYS A 133 -9.63 16.55 -4.98
N GLU A 134 -10.90 16.88 -5.25
CA GLU A 134 -11.31 18.01 -6.11
C GLU A 134 -10.61 18.03 -7.49
N GLY A 135 -10.70 16.93 -8.24
CA GLY A 135 -10.10 16.83 -9.59
C GLY A 135 -8.57 16.70 -9.59
N LYS A 136 -7.95 16.46 -8.44
CA LYS A 136 -6.51 16.23 -8.31
C LYS A 136 -6.22 14.96 -7.52
N ILE A 137 -5.15 14.28 -7.87
CA ILE A 137 -4.56 13.23 -7.07
C ILE A 137 -3.32 13.80 -6.38
N LEU A 138 -3.43 13.99 -5.07
CA LEU A 138 -2.37 14.48 -4.21
C LEU A 138 -1.27 13.42 -4.09
N ASN A 139 -0.02 13.85 -4.18
CA ASN A 139 1.13 12.97 -4.18
C ASN A 139 1.47 12.41 -2.80
N TYR A 140 1.63 11.09 -2.71
CA TYR A 140 2.03 10.39 -1.48
C TYR A 140 3.34 9.61 -1.64
N ILE A 141 4.18 9.93 -2.63
CA ILE A 141 5.55 9.43 -2.70
C ILE A 141 6.35 10.01 -1.52
N PRO A 142 6.95 9.15 -0.65
CA PRO A 142 7.78 9.59 0.45
C PRO A 142 8.91 10.50 -0.04
N LYS A 143 9.20 11.59 0.69
CA LYS A 143 10.16 12.62 0.26
C LYS A 143 11.54 12.02 -0.03
N GLU A 144 11.94 11.04 0.77
CA GLU A 144 13.18 10.29 0.69
C GLU A 144 13.26 9.37 -0.53
N ARG A 145 12.14 9.06 -1.19
CA ARG A 145 12.08 8.21 -2.39
C ARG A 145 11.81 8.99 -3.68
N ARG A 146 11.74 10.33 -3.60
CA ARG A 146 11.49 11.15 -4.78
C ARG A 146 12.72 11.17 -5.67
N ILE A 147 12.49 10.96 -6.97
CA ILE A 147 13.54 11.02 -7.98
C ILE A 147 13.75 12.48 -8.36
N LYS A 148 15.00 12.94 -8.30
CA LYS A 148 15.42 14.31 -8.67
C LYS A 148 16.23 14.28 -9.95
#